data_AF-A0AAW4VXZ6-F1
#
_entry.id   AF-A0AAW4VXZ6-F1
#
_cell.length_a   1.000
_cell.length_b   1.000
_cell.length_c   1.000
_cell.angle_alpha   90.00
_cell.angle_beta   90.00
_cell.angle_gamma   90.00
#
_symmetry.space_group_name_H-M   'P 1'
#
loop_
_entity.id
_entity.type
_entity.pdbx_description
1 polymer ?
#
loop_
_entity_poly.entity_id
_entity_poly.type
_entity_poly.pdbx_seq_one_letter_code
_entity_poly.pdbx_strand_id
1 'polypeptide(L)' 'EVVTYVKDAQKAIIKYVNEKGNVEVARDTVNGKSGEVIAYTTTDKINELHRKGYELVSDGFTSAANKNFDFDASVDQ' A
#
# COMPACT_ATOMS: atom_id res chain seq x y z
N GLU A 1 -25.12 -1.59 26.91
CA GLU A 1 -25.22 -1.42 25.45
C GLU A 1 -23.93 -1.97 24.85
N VAL A 2 -24.01 -2.96 23.94
CA VAL A 2 -22.82 -3.50 23.27
C VAL A 2 -22.73 -2.80 21.93
N VAL A 3 -21.79 -1.86 21.79
CA VAL A 3 -21.44 -1.30 20.49
C VAL A 3 -20.73 -2.40 19.71
N THR A 4 -21.41 -2.96 18.73
CA THR A 4 -20.82 -3.98 17.85
C THR A 4 -20.08 -3.22 16.75
N TYR A 5 -18.75 -3.12 16.85
CA TYR A 5 -17.94 -2.50 15.81
C TYR A 5 -17.88 -3.45 14.59
N VAL A 6 -18.55 -3.07 13.50
CA VAL A 6 -18.46 -3.77 12.22
C VAL A 6 -17.30 -3.15 11.45
N LYS A 7 -16.34 -3.98 11.02
CA LYS A 7 -15.24 -3.51 10.20
C LYS A 7 -15.73 -3.21 8.78
N ASP A 8 -15.40 -2.03 8.28
CA ASP A 8 -15.73 -1.59 6.93
C ASP A 8 -14.74 -2.13 5.89
N ALA A 9 -15.16 -2.24 4.64
CA ALA A 9 -14.28 -2.56 3.53
C ALA A 9 -13.34 -1.39 3.23
N GLN A 10 -12.07 -1.70 2.96
CA GLN A 10 -10.99 -0.73 2.79
C GLN A 10 -10.12 -1.06 1.58
N LYS A 11 -9.45 -0.04 1.02
CA LYS A 11 -8.53 -0.17 -0.10
C LYS A 11 -7.22 0.57 0.18
N ALA A 12 -6.11 -0.06 -0.17
CA ALA A 12 -4.77 0.50 -0.15
C ALA A 12 -4.16 0.43 -1.55
N ILE A 13 -3.47 1.51 -1.94
CA ILE A 13 -2.85 1.68 -3.25
C ILE A 13 -1.35 1.85 -3.07
N ILE A 14 -0.58 0.86 -3.53
CA ILE A 14 0.88 0.94 -3.50
C ILE A 14 1.31 1.48 -4.86
N LYS A 15 1.87 2.70 -4.88
CA LYS A 15 2.36 3.35 -6.08
C LYS A 15 3.88 3.25 -6.19
N TYR A 16 4.33 2.91 -7.39
CA TYR A 16 5.73 2.95 -7.76
C TYR A 16 5.93 4.12 -8.70
N VAL A 17 6.72 5.09 -8.26
CA VAL A 17 6.98 6.31 -9.00
C VAL A 17 8.46 6.43 -9.35
N ASN A 18 8.78 7.23 -10.36
CA ASN A 18 10.17 7.60 -10.62
C ASN A 18 10.77 8.40 -9.45
N GLU A 19 12.09 8.58 -9.45
CA GLU A 19 12.81 9.33 -8.39
C GLU A 19 12.19 10.70 -8.09
N LYS A 20 11.66 11.39 -9.10
CA LYS A 20 11.05 12.71 -8.94
C LYS A 20 9.66 12.66 -8.29
N GLY A 21 9.03 11.48 -8.20
CA GLY A 21 7.65 11.31 -7.72
C GLY A 21 6.57 11.70 -8.72
N ASN A 22 6.95 12.02 -9.96
CA ASN A 22 6.05 12.70 -10.92
C ASN A 22 5.45 11.73 -11.95
N VAL A 23 6.02 10.54 -12.10
CA VAL A 23 5.58 9.53 -13.07
C VAL A 23 5.33 8.23 -12.34
N GLU A 24 4.10 7.75 -12.39
CA GLU A 24 3.73 6.40 -11.94
C GLU A 24 4.17 5.38 -12.99
N VAL A 25 5.00 4.42 -12.59
CA VAL A 25 5.50 3.35 -13.46
C VAL A 25 4.80 2.01 -13.21
N ALA A 26 4.24 1.84 -12.00
CA ALA A 26 3.40 0.72 -11.65
C ALA A 26 2.51 1.08 -10.45
N ARG A 27 1.42 0.32 -10.29
CA ARG A 27 0.58 0.36 -9.09
C ARG A 27 0.09 -1.03 -8.76
N ASP A 28 -0.07 -1.30 -7.48
CA ASP A 28 -0.80 -2.45 -6.96
C ASP A 28 -1.94 -1.96 -6.06
N THR A 29 -2.96 -2.79 -5.89
CA THR A 29 -4.12 -2.49 -5.06
C THR A 29 -4.42 -3.67 -4.15
N VAL A 30 -4.62 -3.37 -2.87
CA VAL A 30 -4.91 -4.36 -1.84
C VAL A 30 -6.22 -3.94 -1.18
N ASN A 31 -7.18 -4.87 -1.13
CA ASN A 31 -8.44 -4.65 -0.42
C ASN A 31 -8.40 -5.41 0.90
N GLY A 32 -9.04 -4.86 1.92
CA GLY A 32 -9.12 -5.48 3.24
C GLY A 32 -10.26 -4.90 4.06
N LYS A 33 -10.23 -5.11 5.37
CA LYS A 33 -11.16 -4.45 6.29
C LYS A 33 -10.43 -3.51 7.24
N SER A 34 -11.17 -2.55 7.79
CA SER A 34 -10.62 -1.59 8.75
C SER A 34 -9.87 -2.25 9.91
N GLY A 35 -8.69 -1.70 10.22
CA GLY A 35 -7.79 -2.17 11.27
C GLY A 35 -7.06 -3.49 10.95
N GLU A 36 -7.30 -4.15 9.82
CA GLU A 36 -6.53 -5.33 9.40
C GLU A 36 -5.16 -4.92 8.87
N VAL A 37 -4.18 -5.82 8.99
CA VAL A 37 -2.86 -5.62 8.39
C VAL A 37 -2.99 -5.70 6.86
N ILE A 38 -2.39 -4.75 6.16
CA ILE A 38 -2.20 -4.78 4.71
C ILE A 38 -1.16 -5.85 4.42
N ALA A 39 -1.63 -7.05 4.10
CA ALA A 39 -0.80 -8.23 3.80
C ALA A 39 -0.15 -8.08 2.41
N TYR A 40 0.82 -7.16 2.31
CA TYR A 40 1.53 -6.82 1.08
C TYR A 40 3.04 -6.75 1.33
N THR A 41 3.82 -6.98 0.29
CA THR A 41 5.27 -6.79 0.27
C THR A 41 5.69 -6.17 -1.05
N THR A 42 6.64 -5.24 -1.00
CA THR A 42 7.17 -4.56 -2.18
C THR A 42 8.21 -5.39 -2.93
N THR A 43 8.75 -6.46 -2.33
CA THR A 43 9.89 -7.24 -2.84
C THR A 43 9.70 -7.70 -4.28
N ASP A 44 8.54 -8.31 -4.59
CA ASP A 44 8.31 -8.89 -5.92
C ASP A 44 8.24 -7.82 -7.01
N LYS A 45 7.55 -6.72 -6.73
CA LYS A 45 7.41 -5.61 -7.68
C LYS A 45 8.72 -4.84 -7.85
N ILE A 46 9.48 -4.63 -6.77
CA ILE A 46 10.82 -4.03 -6.83
C ILE A 46 11.74 -4.90 -7.69
N ASN A 47 11.74 -6.22 -7.50
CA ASN A 47 12.54 -7.15 -8.32
C ASN A 47 12.13 -7.12 -9.80
N GLU A 48 10.83 -6.99 -10.09
CA GLU A 48 10.33 -6.83 -11.46
C GLU A 48 10.84 -5.53 -12.10
N LEU A 49 10.74 -4.41 -11.40
CA LEU A 49 11.22 -3.11 -11.87
C LEU A 49 12.74 -3.09 -12.03
N HIS A 50 13.47 -3.75 -11.14
CA HIS A 50 14.92 -3.88 -11.25
C HIS A 50 15.35 -4.60 -12.54
N ARG A 51 14.68 -5.70 -12.89
CA ARG A 51 14.91 -6.41 -14.16
C ARG A 51 14.56 -5.56 -15.40
N LYS A 52 13.71 -4.55 -15.25
CA LYS A 52 13.36 -3.59 -16.30
C LYS A 52 14.33 -2.41 -16.39
N GLY A 53 15.37 -2.37 -15.54
CA GLY A 53 16.40 -1.33 -15.55
C GLY A 53 16.14 -0.17 -14.57
N TYR A 54 15.18 -0.29 -13.66
CA TYR A 54 14.97 0.69 -12.59
C TYR A 54 15.83 0.38 -11.36
N GLU A 55 16.17 1.40 -10.59
CA GLU A 55 16.87 1.26 -9.32
C GLU A 55 15.99 1.78 -8.18
N LEU A 56 16.01 1.08 -7.03
CA LEU A 56 15.26 1.48 -5.86
C LEU A 56 15.93 2.68 -5.18
N VAL A 57 15.24 3.81 -5.12
CA VAL A 57 15.69 4.99 -4.36
C VAL A 57 15.17 4.96 -2.92
N SER A 58 13.89 4.64 -2.74
CA SER A 58 13.23 4.61 -1.43
C SER A 58 12.04 3.65 -1.43
N ASP A 59 11.82 3.00 -0.29
CA ASP A 59 10.66 2.15 -0.03
C ASP A 59 9.90 2.66 1.22
N GLY A 60 8.89 3.48 0.97
CA GLY A 60 8.03 4.04 2.00
C GLY A 60 7.10 2.99 2.66
N PHE A 61 6.69 1.95 1.93
CA PHE A 61 5.79 0.94 2.48
C PHE A 61 6.53 0.01 3.44
N THR A 62 7.74 -0.42 3.10
CA THR A 62 8.54 -1.29 3.97
C THR A 62 8.97 -0.56 5.25
N SER A 63 9.33 0.73 5.14
CA SER A 63 9.76 1.57 6.26
C SER A 63 8.61 2.12 7.12
N ALA A 64 7.36 2.03 6.67
CA ALA A 64 6.21 2.50 7.42
C ALA A 64 6.06 1.77 8.77
N ALA A 65 5.84 2.54 9.84
CA ALA A 65 5.65 2.02 11.19
C ALA A 65 4.30 1.32 11.39
N ASN A 66 3.26 1.76 10.67
CA ASN A 66 1.93 1.16 10.68
C ASN A 66 1.57 0.74 9.25
N LYS A 67 1.07 -0.48 9.10
CA LYS A 67 0.68 -1.07 7.82
C LYS A 67 -0.71 -1.68 7.92
N ASN A 68 -1.57 -1.10 8.74
CA ASN A 68 -2.95 -1.51 8.88
C ASN A 68 -3.84 -0.59 8.05
N PHE A 69 -4.91 -1.14 7.50
CA PHE A 69 -5.97 -0.36 6.91
C PHE A 69 -6.54 0.60 7.95
N ASP A 70 -6.69 1.87 7.59
CA ASP A 70 -7.39 2.84 8.41
C ASP A 70 -8.88 2.49 8.61
N PHE A 71 -9.58 3.38 9.31
CA PHE A 71 -10.98 3.25 9.69
C PHE A 71 -11.91 4.15 8.86
N ASP A 72 -11.40 4.82 7.83
CA ASP A 72 -12.14 5.77 6.99
C ASP A 72 -12.50 5.14 5.64
N ALA A 73 -13.69 4.55 5.56
CA ALA A 73 -14.14 3.87 4.33
C ALA A 73 -14.33 4.79 3.12
N SER A 74 -14.23 6.12 3.29
CA SER A 74 -14.31 7.09 2.20
C SER A 74 -12.95 7.41 1.57
N VAL A 75 -11.86 6.92 2.15
CA VAL A 75 -10.49 7.23 1.73
C VAL A 75 -9.77 5.95 1.30
N ASP A 76 -9.19 5.99 0.10
CA ASP A 76 -8.19 4.98 -0.29
C ASP A 76 -6.82 5.46 0.23
N GLN A 77 -6.07 4.58 0.90
CA GLN A 77 -4.76 4.90 1.48
C GLN A 77 -3.57 4.58 0.57
#